data_AF-A0A9D2WNP3-F1
#
_entry.id   AF-A0A9D2WNP3-F1
#
_cell.length_a   1.000
_cell.length_b   1.000
_cell.length_c   1.000
_cell.angle_alpha   90.00
_cell.angle_beta   90.00
_cell.angle_gamma   90.00
#
_symmetry.space_group_name_H-M   'P 1'
#
loop_
_entity.id
_entity.type
_entity.pdbx_description
1 polymer ?
#
loop_
_entity_poly.entity_id
_entity_poly.type
_entity_poly.pdbx_seq_one_letter_code
_entity_poly.pdbx_strand_id
1 'polypeptide(L)'
;MDVLAEGKWQSIFKVKPEVFTREERRAWLEQMTDVSLGSDAFFPFGDNIERAHKSGVKYIAEPGGSIRDDHVIETCNKYGMAMCFTGIRLFHH
;
A
#
# COMPACT_ATOMS: atom_id res chain seq x y z
N MET A 1 14.23 17.62 5.34
CA MET A 1 15.59 17.95 5.80
C MET A 1 16.38 16.65 5.77
N ASP A 2 17.45 16.56 4.97
CA ASP A 2 18.28 15.34 4.95
C ASP A 2 19.05 15.23 6.27
N VAL A 3 18.71 14.21 7.07
CA VAL A 3 19.30 13.94 8.39
C VAL A 3 20.69 13.31 8.29
N LEU A 4 21.07 12.83 7.10
CA LEU A 4 22.38 12.22 6.81
C LEU A 4 23.35 13.19 6.15
N ALA A 5 22.92 14.44 5.92
CA ALA A 5 23.77 15.50 5.43
C ALA A 5 24.92 15.80 6.40
N GLU A 6 26.05 16.21 5.85
CA GLU A 6 27.25 16.51 6.61
C GLU A 6 27.00 17.67 7.60
N GLY A 7 27.48 17.51 8.84
CA GLY A 7 27.26 18.45 9.93
C GLY A 7 25.91 18.27 10.67
N LYS A 8 24.98 17.48 10.14
CA LYS A 8 23.71 17.15 10.83
C LYS A 8 23.73 15.78 11.48
N TRP A 9 24.24 14.77 10.78
CA TRP A 9 24.15 13.41 11.27
C TRP A 9 24.97 13.22 12.55
N GLN A 10 26.07 13.96 12.73
CA GLN A 10 26.96 13.86 13.90
C GLN A 10 26.31 14.28 15.22
N SER A 11 25.29 15.14 15.19
CA SER A 11 24.57 15.54 16.40
C SER A 11 23.43 14.59 16.76
N ILE A 12 23.06 13.69 15.84
CA ILE A 12 21.91 12.77 15.97
C ILE A 12 22.40 11.34 16.19
N PHE A 13 23.43 10.92 15.46
CA PHE A 13 23.93 9.54 15.43
C PHE A 13 25.39 9.46 15.89
N LYS A 14 25.71 8.39 16.62
CA LYS A 14 27.10 8.05 16.97
C LYS A 14 27.93 7.64 15.76
N VAL A 15 27.30 6.99 14.78
CA VAL A 15 27.90 6.53 13.53
C VAL A 15 26.90 6.82 12.41
N LYS A 16 27.38 7.32 11.27
CA LYS A 16 26.53 7.59 10.12
C LYS A 16 25.94 6.29 9.60
N PRO A 17 24.61 6.09 9.61
CA PRO A 17 24.02 4.90 9.05
C PRO A 17 24.17 4.91 7.52
N GLU A 18 24.37 3.73 6.94
CA GLU A 18 24.39 3.56 5.50
C GLU A 18 23.00 3.79 4.92
N VAL A 19 22.96 4.42 3.75
CA VAL A 19 21.70 4.66 3.03
C VAL A 19 21.37 3.39 2.27
N PHE A 20 20.17 2.84 2.49
CA PHE A 20 19.70 1.73 1.66
C PHE A 20 19.75 2.10 0.18
N THR A 21 20.40 1.24 -0.59
CA THR A 21 20.35 1.18 -2.05
C THR A 21 18.91 0.96 -2.52
N ARG A 22 18.66 1.17 -3.81
CA ARG A 22 17.32 0.96 -4.38
C ARG A 22 16.91 -0.51 -4.29
N GLU A 23 17.88 -1.39 -4.46
CA GLU A 23 17.75 -2.85 -4.42
C GLU A 23 17.44 -3.33 -3.01
N GLU A 24 18.13 -2.82 -1.99
CA GLU A 24 17.84 -3.14 -0.58
C GLU A 24 16.44 -2.66 -0.16
N ARG A 25 16.05 -1.45 -0.57
CA ARG A 25 14.68 -0.96 -0.32
C ARG A 25 13.65 -1.86 -0.99
N ARG A 26 13.93 -2.32 -2.21
CA ARG A 26 13.02 -3.20 -2.95
C ARG A 26 12.90 -4.56 -2.27
N ALA A 27 14.02 -5.19 -1.93
CA ALA A 27 14.06 -6.48 -1.24
C ALA A 27 13.39 -6.40 0.14
N TRP A 28 13.52 -5.27 0.83
CA TRP A 28 12.82 -5.03 2.09
C TRP A 28 11.30 -4.93 1.89
N LEU A 29 10.86 -4.13 0.90
CA LEU A 29 9.43 -3.96 0.61
C LEU A 29 8.75 -5.27 0.16
N GLU A 30 9.47 -6.16 -0.51
CA GLU A 30 8.96 -7.47 -0.95
C GLU A 30 8.68 -8.43 0.21
N GLN A 31 9.22 -8.18 1.41
CA GLN A 31 8.93 -8.97 2.61
C GLN A 31 7.60 -8.58 3.29
N MET A 32 7.04 -7.43 2.93
CA MET A 32 5.80 -6.93 3.54
C MET A 32 4.61 -7.75 3.05
N THR A 33 3.89 -8.37 3.98
CA THR A 33 2.74 -9.26 3.74
C THR A 33 1.64 -9.01 4.76
N ASP A 34 0.46 -9.61 4.54
CA ASP A 34 -0.71 -9.56 5.44
C ASP A 34 -1.23 -8.14 5.75
N VAL A 35 -1.07 -7.21 4.81
CA VAL A 35 -1.57 -5.83 4.96
C VAL A 35 -3.08 -5.78 4.70
N SER A 36 -3.78 -4.99 5.51
CA SER A 36 -5.20 -4.65 5.29
C SER A 36 -5.32 -3.24 4.70
N LEU A 37 -6.20 -3.07 3.72
CA LEU A 37 -6.47 -1.81 3.04
C LEU A 37 -7.95 -1.44 3.19
N GLY A 38 -8.23 -0.21 3.60
CA GLY A 38 -9.58 0.37 3.59
C GLY A 38 -9.66 1.52 2.61
N SER A 39 -10.71 1.58 1.82
CA SER A 39 -11.04 2.72 0.95
C SER A 39 -12.32 3.40 1.41
N ASP A 40 -12.33 4.73 1.45
CA ASP A 40 -13.50 5.53 1.85
C ASP A 40 -14.57 5.60 0.74
N ALA A 41 -14.16 5.43 -0.51
CA ALA A 41 -14.98 5.35 -1.72
C ALA A 41 -14.67 4.08 -2.52
N PHE A 42 -15.50 3.78 -3.52
CA PHE A 42 -15.31 2.61 -4.37
C PHE A 42 -14.05 2.73 -5.24
N PHE A 43 -13.46 1.59 -5.61
CA PHE A 43 -12.38 1.51 -6.59
C PHE A 43 -12.95 1.53 -8.02
N PRO A 44 -12.55 2.48 -8.87
CA PRO A 44 -13.08 2.58 -10.23
C PRO A 44 -12.52 1.49 -11.16
N PHE A 45 -11.30 1.01 -10.90
CA PHE A 45 -10.59 0.04 -11.73
C PHE A 45 -9.67 -0.87 -10.91
N GLY A 46 -9.29 -2.01 -11.50
CA GLY A 46 -8.44 -3.03 -10.86
C GLY A 46 -6.98 -2.62 -10.65
N ASP A 47 -6.53 -1.51 -11.24
CA ASP A 47 -5.17 -0.96 -11.04
C ASP A 47 -4.89 -0.59 -9.58
N ASN A 48 -5.91 -0.18 -8.84
CA ASN A 48 -5.84 0.03 -7.39
C ASN A 48 -5.45 -1.25 -6.65
N ILE A 49 -6.02 -2.40 -7.06
CA ILE A 49 -5.73 -3.72 -6.49
C ILE A 49 -4.32 -4.17 -6.88
N GLU A 50 -3.92 -3.98 -8.14
CA GLU A 50 -2.57 -4.23 -8.63
C GLU A 50 -1.52 -3.44 -7.84
N ARG A 51 -1.82 -2.18 -7.52
CA ARG A 51 -0.94 -1.34 -6.70
C ARG A 51 -0.91 -1.78 -5.24
N ALA A 52 -2.05 -2.14 -4.67
CA ALA A 52 -2.17 -2.63 -3.30
C ALA A 52 -1.39 -3.95 -3.10
N HIS A 53 -1.49 -4.88 -4.06
CA HIS A 53 -0.77 -6.15 -4.04
C HIS A 53 0.76 -5.94 -3.94
N LYS A 54 1.30 -4.96 -4.66
CA LYS A 54 2.74 -4.57 -4.59
C LYS A 54 3.19 -4.06 -3.21
N SER A 55 2.26 -3.84 -2.29
CA SER A 55 2.49 -3.44 -0.91
C SER A 55 1.99 -4.48 0.09
N GLY A 56 1.93 -5.76 -0.30
CA GLY A 56 1.65 -6.86 0.63
C GLY A 56 0.20 -6.99 1.07
N VAL A 57 -0.73 -6.28 0.41
CA VAL A 57 -2.15 -6.32 0.78
C VAL A 57 -2.73 -7.71 0.53
N LYS A 58 -3.49 -8.19 1.52
CA LYS A 58 -4.26 -9.45 1.47
C LYS A 58 -5.74 -9.26 1.77
N TYR A 59 -6.10 -8.17 2.42
CA TYR A 59 -7.47 -7.89 2.85
C TYR A 59 -7.88 -6.48 2.42
N ILE A 60 -9.04 -6.35 1.78
CA ILE A 60 -9.58 -5.08 1.29
C ILE A 60 -11.00 -4.88 1.81
N ALA A 61 -11.29 -3.68 2.29
CA ALA A 61 -12.65 -3.20 2.55
C ALA A 61 -12.92 -1.91 1.78
N GLU A 62 -14.01 -1.89 1.01
CA GLU A 62 -14.45 -0.70 0.28
C GLU A 62 -15.98 -0.65 0.20
N PRO A 63 -16.61 0.47 -0.17
CA PRO A 63 -18.08 0.55 -0.24
C PRO A 63 -18.71 -0.32 -1.33
N GLY A 64 -18.00 -0.58 -2.42
CA GLY A 64 -18.57 -1.11 -3.67
C GLY A 64 -19.44 -0.07 -4.39
N GLY A 65 -19.98 -0.44 -5.56
CA GLY A 65 -20.83 0.41 -6.38
C GLY A 65 -20.16 1.01 -7.61
N SER A 66 -18.97 0.50 -8.00
CA SER A 66 -18.40 0.82 -9.31
C SER A 66 -19.17 0.08 -10.41
N ILE A 67 -19.29 0.70 -11.58
CA ILE A 67 -19.77 0.01 -12.80
C ILE A 67 -18.85 -1.17 -13.16
N ARG A 68 -17.60 -1.17 -12.66
CA ARG A 68 -16.56 -2.15 -12.95
C ARG A 68 -16.19 -3.01 -11.73
N ASP A 69 -17.08 -3.15 -10.75
CA ASP A 69 -16.84 -3.99 -9.57
C ASP A 69 -16.41 -5.42 -9.98
N ASP A 70 -17.00 -6.01 -11.03
CA ASP A 70 -16.61 -7.34 -11.52
C ASP A 70 -15.11 -7.43 -11.85
N HIS A 71 -14.55 -6.42 -12.51
CA HIS A 71 -13.13 -6.39 -12.86
C HIS A 71 -12.24 -6.17 -11.62
N VAL A 72 -12.71 -5.40 -10.64
CA VAL A 72 -12.02 -5.17 -9.37
C VAL A 72 -11.97 -6.46 -8.55
N ILE A 73 -13.09 -7.18 -8.47
CA ILE A 73 -13.22 -8.48 -7.80
C ILE A 73 -12.35 -9.52 -8.50
N GLU A 74 -12.37 -9.59 -9.83
CA GLU A 74 -11.51 -10.50 -10.60
C GLU A 74 -10.02 -10.26 -10.30
N THR A 75 -9.61 -8.98 -10.21
CA THR A 75 -8.23 -8.62 -9.87
C THR A 75 -7.87 -9.05 -8.44
N CYS A 76 -8.80 -8.96 -7.47
CA CYS A 76 -8.57 -9.48 -6.12
C CYS A 76 -8.41 -11.02 -6.12
N ASN A 77 -9.29 -11.71 -6.82
CA ASN A 77 -9.25 -13.17 -6.94
C ASN A 77 -7.97 -13.67 -7.59
N LYS A 78 -7.48 -12.98 -8.64
CA LYS A 78 -6.18 -13.24 -9.29
C LYS A 78 -5.02 -13.29 -8.29
N TYR A 79 -5.06 -12.46 -7.25
CA TYR A 79 -4.00 -12.37 -6.23
C TYR A 79 -4.31 -13.13 -4.92
N GLY A 80 -5.45 -13.84 -4.88
CA GLY A 80 -5.91 -14.52 -3.67
C GLY A 80 -6.11 -13.55 -2.50
N MET A 81 -6.62 -12.35 -2.80
CA MET A 81 -6.94 -11.32 -1.79
C MET A 81 -8.41 -11.42 -1.40
N ALA A 82 -8.71 -11.24 -0.12
CA ALA A 82 -10.09 -11.13 0.36
C ALA A 82 -10.57 -9.69 0.19
N MET A 83 -11.77 -9.53 -0.37
CA MET A 83 -12.44 -8.23 -0.54
C MET A 83 -13.81 -8.26 0.13
N CYS A 84 -14.12 -7.18 0.85
CA CYS A 84 -15.40 -6.97 1.52
C CYS A 84 -16.04 -5.66 1.03
N PHE A 85 -17.28 -5.76 0.54
CA PHE A 85 -18.10 -4.59 0.24
C PHE A 85 -18.87 -4.16 1.48
N THR A 86 -18.62 -2.93 1.95
CA THR A 86 -19.20 -2.40 3.18
C THR A 86 -20.57 -1.75 2.95
N GLY A 87 -20.85 -1.28 1.73
CA GLY A 87 -22.03 -0.47 1.42
C GLY A 87 -22.04 0.91 2.09
N ILE A 88 -20.94 1.34 2.71
CA ILE A 88 -20.85 2.60 3.47
C ILE A 88 -19.70 3.44 2.92
N ARG A 89 -20.01 4.62 2.38
CA ARG A 89 -19.01 5.61 1.94
C ARG A 89 -18.59 6.52 3.10
N LEU A 90 -17.30 6.68 3.32
CA LEU A 90 -16.71 7.42 4.46
C LEU A 90 -16.13 8.79 4.06
N PHE A 91 -16.85 9.52 3.21
CA PHE A 91 -16.39 10.81 2.72
C PHE A 91 -16.39 11.88 3.81
N HIS A 92 -15.27 12.59 3.97
CA HIS A 92 -15.08 13.70 4.90
C HIS A 92 -14.43 14.88 4.16
N HIS A 93 -14.94 16.10 4.37
CA HIS A 93 -14.49 17.32 3.68
C HIS A 93 -13.47 18.09 4.50
#